data_AF-A0A842N4P0-F1
#
_entry.id   AF-A0A842N4P0-F1
#
_cell.length_a   1.000
_cell.length_b   1.000
_cell.length_c   1.000
_cell.angle_alpha   90.00
_cell.angle_beta   90.00
_cell.angle_gamma   90.00
#
_symmetry.space_group_name_H-M   'P 1'
#
loop_
_entity.id
_entity.type
_entity.pdbx_description
1 polymer ?
#
loop_
_entity_poly.entity_id
_entity_poly.type
_entity_poly.pdbx_seq_one_letter_code
_entity_poly.pdbx_strand_id
1 'polypeptide(L)'
;ESIPEVSKKEGLRKSERPGWEKMLDEFFDERVLDDYRAGKVGAGSTDVSDVSWVTPTNEFGTTCCVLGTPGHSWQFTAQSGMSIGHKSLIFASKVIAGTGLDLMTDASLLKAVRDEWEERLAGRTYKPPIPADLAPPLDQLKKD
;
A
#
# COMPACT_ATOMS: atom_id res chain seq x y z
N GLU A 1 21.40 -3.03 12.89
CA GLU A 1 22.00 -3.86 11.82
C GLU A 1 21.55 -3.31 10.47
N SER A 2 22.49 -3.11 9.54
CA SER A 2 22.22 -2.60 8.19
C SER A 2 21.58 -3.66 7.30
N ILE A 3 20.80 -3.24 6.30
CA ILE A 3 20.20 -4.15 5.32
C ILE A 3 21.32 -4.70 4.41
N PRO A 4 21.45 -6.03 4.25
CA PRO A 4 22.44 -6.60 3.34
C PRO A 4 22.19 -6.15 1.89
N GLU A 5 23.26 -5.89 1.14
CA GLU A 5 23.19 -5.42 -0.25
C GLU A 5 22.39 -6.36 -1.15
N VAL A 6 22.60 -7.68 -1.00
CA VAL A 6 21.86 -8.71 -1.72
C VAL A 6 20.36 -8.62 -1.44
N SER A 7 19.97 -8.40 -0.18
CA SER A 7 18.57 -8.23 0.21
C SER A 7 17.97 -6.95 -0.37
N LYS A 8 18.73 -5.85 -0.36
CA LYS A 8 18.30 -4.58 -1.00
C LYS A 8 18.08 -4.77 -2.49
N LYS A 9 19.03 -5.40 -3.19
CA LYS A 9 18.94 -5.69 -4.62
C LYS A 9 17.72 -6.55 -4.96
N GLU A 10 17.49 -7.63 -4.22
CA GLU A 10 16.31 -8.48 -4.45
C GLU A 10 14.99 -7.76 -4.11
N GLY A 11 14.96 -6.93 -3.07
CA GLY A 11 13.80 -6.10 -2.74
C GLY A 11 13.46 -5.11 -3.85
N LEU A 12 14.47 -4.40 -4.35
CA LEU A 12 14.32 -3.47 -5.47
C LEU A 12 13.88 -4.17 -6.75
N ARG A 13 14.47 -5.32 -7.08
CA ARG A 13 14.05 -6.14 -8.23
C ARG A 13 12.59 -6.56 -8.14
N LYS A 14 12.16 -7.08 -6.97
CA LYS A 14 10.77 -7.51 -6.72
C LYS A 14 9.79 -6.34 -6.71
N SER A 15 10.25 -5.12 -6.45
CA SER A 15 9.38 -3.94 -6.50
C SER A 15 8.91 -3.62 -7.91
N GLU A 16 9.63 -4.11 -8.95
CA GLU A 16 9.37 -3.82 -10.37
C GLU A 16 9.33 -2.32 -10.70
N ARG A 17 9.90 -1.50 -9.82
CA ARG A 17 9.93 -0.05 -9.97
C ARG A 17 10.75 0.32 -11.22
N PRO A 18 10.25 1.24 -12.06
CA PRO A 18 11.00 1.69 -13.24
C PRO A 18 12.37 2.24 -12.88
N GLY A 19 13.43 1.59 -13.42
CA GLY A 19 14.82 1.96 -13.19
C GLY A 19 15.37 1.58 -11.82
N TRP A 20 14.81 0.57 -11.16
CA TRP A 20 15.25 0.10 -9.84
C TRP A 20 16.76 -0.23 -9.77
N GLU A 21 17.38 -0.60 -10.89
CA GLU A 21 18.81 -0.91 -10.97
C GLU A 21 19.67 0.30 -10.60
N LYS A 22 19.21 1.51 -10.94
CA LYS A 22 19.89 2.77 -10.64
C LYS A 22 19.73 3.19 -9.17
N MET A 23 18.94 2.45 -8.39
CA MET A 23 18.63 2.78 -7.00
C MET A 23 19.40 1.94 -5.99
N LEU A 24 20.32 1.09 -6.45
CA LEU A 24 21.14 0.26 -5.55
C LEU A 24 21.94 1.11 -4.57
N ASP A 25 22.44 2.26 -5.03
CA ASP A 25 23.23 3.18 -4.22
C ASP A 25 22.41 4.33 -3.62
N GLU A 26 21.10 4.38 -3.93
CA GLU A 26 20.21 5.44 -3.47
C GLU A 26 19.50 5.07 -2.16
N PHE A 27 19.25 6.08 -1.33
CA PHE A 27 18.46 5.88 -0.10
C PHE A 27 16.97 5.99 -0.35
N PHE A 28 16.54 6.88 -1.25
CA PHE A 28 15.14 7.21 -1.49
C PHE A 28 14.88 7.33 -3.00
N ASP A 29 13.66 7.04 -3.42
CA ASP A 29 13.19 7.47 -4.73
C ASP A 29 12.36 8.74 -4.55
N GLU A 30 12.82 9.85 -5.11
CA GLU A 30 12.21 11.17 -4.98
C GLU A 30 11.15 11.45 -6.04
N ARG A 31 10.95 10.51 -6.98
CA ARG A 31 10.01 10.68 -8.09
C ARG A 31 8.58 10.38 -7.64
N VAL A 32 7.63 11.15 -8.19
CA VAL A 32 6.21 10.77 -8.22
C VAL A 32 6.00 9.93 -9.48
N LEU A 33 5.62 8.67 -9.30
CA LEU A 33 5.41 7.74 -10.40
C LEU A 33 3.91 7.51 -10.59
N ASP A 34 3.50 7.34 -11.84
CA ASP A 34 2.22 6.71 -12.15
C ASP A 34 2.19 5.28 -11.60
N ASP A 35 1.00 4.69 -11.51
CA ASP A 35 0.83 3.31 -11.02
C ASP A 35 1.46 2.30 -12.00
N TYR A 36 2.76 2.06 -11.81
CA TYR A 36 3.55 1.09 -12.56
C TYR A 36 3.20 -0.37 -12.19
N ARG A 37 2.27 -0.59 -11.25
CA ARG A 37 1.74 -1.90 -10.86
C ARG A 37 0.28 -2.07 -11.28
N ALA A 38 -0.29 -1.13 -12.05
CA ALA A 38 -1.65 -1.22 -12.54
C ALA A 38 -1.94 -2.60 -13.18
N GLY A 39 -3.03 -3.23 -12.75
CA GLY A 39 -3.45 -4.56 -13.21
C GLY A 39 -2.71 -5.74 -12.55
N LYS A 40 -1.73 -5.50 -11.67
CA LYS A 40 -1.07 -6.55 -10.89
C LYS A 40 -1.72 -6.69 -9.53
N VAL A 41 -1.93 -7.94 -9.10
CA VAL A 41 -2.45 -8.26 -7.76
C VAL A 41 -1.27 -8.52 -6.82
N GLY A 42 -1.22 -7.79 -5.70
CA GLY A 42 -0.26 -8.03 -4.63
C GLY A 42 -0.69 -9.18 -3.71
N ALA A 43 0.27 -9.84 -3.07
CA ALA A 43 0.01 -10.88 -2.06
C ALA A 43 -0.14 -10.29 -0.63
N GLY A 44 -0.61 -9.05 -0.52
CA GLY A 44 -0.85 -8.39 0.77
C GLY A 44 -2.06 -8.98 1.50
N SER A 45 -2.06 -8.92 2.82
CA SER A 45 -3.22 -9.29 3.65
C SER A 45 -3.72 -8.05 4.36
N THR A 46 -4.83 -7.49 3.89
CA THR A 46 -5.45 -6.27 4.43
C THR A 46 -6.96 -6.33 4.26
N ASP A 47 -7.68 -5.83 5.28
CA ASP A 47 -9.13 -5.63 5.28
C ASP A 47 -9.59 -4.58 4.25
N VAL A 48 -8.70 -3.69 3.80
CA VAL A 48 -8.97 -2.72 2.71
C VAL A 48 -9.43 -3.43 1.43
N SER A 49 -8.95 -4.66 1.20
CA SER A 49 -9.37 -5.46 0.05
C SER A 49 -10.88 -5.71 0.06
N ASP A 50 -11.48 -5.95 1.22
CA ASP A 50 -12.92 -6.18 1.37
C ASP A 50 -13.71 -4.90 1.12
N VAL A 51 -13.22 -3.77 1.63
CA VAL A 51 -13.81 -2.44 1.39
C VAL A 51 -13.83 -2.10 -0.11
N SER A 52 -12.77 -2.47 -0.84
CA SER A 52 -12.66 -2.22 -2.28
C SER A 52 -13.74 -2.88 -3.13
N TRP A 53 -14.39 -3.93 -2.62
CA TRP A 53 -15.53 -4.55 -3.29
C TRP A 53 -16.85 -3.80 -3.08
N VAL A 54 -16.93 -2.92 -2.09
CA VAL A 54 -18.18 -2.24 -1.68
C VAL A 54 -18.21 -0.79 -2.16
N THR A 55 -17.05 -0.15 -2.28
CA THR A 55 -16.92 1.24 -2.71
C THR A 55 -15.61 1.47 -3.47
N PRO A 56 -15.53 2.45 -4.39
CA PRO A 56 -14.27 2.85 -4.98
C PRO A 56 -13.23 3.11 -3.89
N THR A 57 -12.09 2.45 -4.02
CA THR A 57 -11.02 2.42 -3.00
C THR A 57 -9.68 2.55 -3.71
N ASN A 58 -8.81 3.40 -3.19
CA ASN A 58 -7.44 3.54 -3.67
C ASN A 58 -6.48 3.65 -2.47
N GLU A 59 -5.29 3.10 -2.63
CA GLU A 59 -4.21 3.19 -1.64
C GLU A 59 -3.10 4.11 -2.16
N PHE A 60 -2.51 4.88 -1.24
CA PHE A 60 -1.41 5.79 -1.57
C PHE A 60 -0.14 5.39 -0.83
N GLY A 61 0.94 5.17 -1.57
CA GLY A 61 2.26 4.86 -1.05
C GLY A 61 3.24 6.04 -1.17
N THR A 62 4.03 6.28 -0.14
CA THR A 62 5.12 7.27 -0.12
C THR A 62 6.32 6.75 0.68
N THR A 63 7.48 7.38 0.50
CA THR A 63 8.74 7.00 1.16
C THR A 63 8.68 7.26 2.67
N CYS A 64 8.52 6.19 3.46
CA CYS A 64 8.59 6.21 4.92
C CYS A 64 9.85 5.54 5.49
N CYS A 65 10.61 4.85 4.65
CA CYS A 65 11.82 4.13 5.00
C CYS A 65 12.83 4.19 3.84
N VAL A 66 14.06 3.76 4.10
CA VAL A 66 15.08 3.61 3.05
C VAL A 66 14.69 2.50 2.08
N LEU A 67 15.08 2.66 0.81
CA LEU A 67 14.89 1.66 -0.24
C LEU A 67 15.48 0.30 0.15
N GLY A 68 14.68 -0.75 -0.03
CA GLY A 68 15.04 -2.12 0.28
C GLY A 68 14.89 -2.53 1.75
N THR A 69 14.40 -1.65 2.63
CA THR A 69 14.01 -2.05 4.00
C THR A 69 12.86 -3.07 3.94
N PRO A 70 13.02 -4.29 4.48
CA PRO A 70 11.93 -5.24 4.53
C PRO A 70 10.80 -4.75 5.45
N GLY A 71 9.55 -4.93 5.02
CA GLY A 71 8.39 -4.78 5.91
C GLY A 71 8.47 -5.77 7.08
N HIS A 72 7.80 -5.44 8.19
CA HIS A 72 7.82 -6.24 9.43
C HIS A 72 9.22 -6.46 10.04
N SER A 73 10.19 -5.61 9.73
CA SER A 73 11.53 -5.64 10.32
C SER A 73 11.70 -4.57 11.40
N TRP A 74 12.65 -4.77 12.32
CA TRP A 74 12.95 -3.76 13.34
C TRP A 74 13.53 -2.48 12.73
N GLN A 75 14.22 -2.60 11.60
CA GLN A 75 14.69 -1.46 10.81
C GLN A 75 13.53 -0.61 10.32
N PHE A 76 12.46 -1.22 9.80
CA PHE A 76 11.27 -0.51 9.36
C PHE A 76 10.58 0.21 10.53
N THR A 77 10.45 -0.46 11.68
CA THR A 77 9.89 0.14 12.89
C THR A 77 10.72 1.34 13.37
N ALA A 78 12.04 1.18 13.45
CA ALA A 78 12.94 2.26 13.85
C ALA A 78 12.84 3.46 12.89
N GLN A 79 12.86 3.23 11.57
CA GLN A 79 12.77 4.30 10.56
C GLN A 79 11.42 5.01 10.57
N SER A 80 10.34 4.28 10.83
CA SER A 80 8.99 4.86 10.95
C SER A 80 8.88 5.84 12.13
N GLY A 81 9.65 5.61 13.20
CA GLY A 81 9.75 6.53 14.35
C GLY A 81 10.73 7.70 14.14
N MET A 82 11.45 7.75 13.03
CA MET A 82 12.39 8.83 12.70
C MET A 82 11.72 9.95 11.91
N SER A 83 12.47 11.03 11.66
CA SER A 83 12.00 12.18 10.90
C SER A 83 11.45 11.83 9.50
N ILE A 84 11.94 10.76 8.87
CA ILE A 84 11.41 10.30 7.57
C ILE A 84 9.97 9.79 7.67
N GLY A 85 9.65 8.98 8.68
CA GLY A 85 8.29 8.51 8.92
C GLY A 85 7.33 9.65 9.17
N HIS A 86 7.73 10.64 9.99
CA HIS A 86 6.90 11.83 10.24
C HIS A 86 6.69 12.71 9.00
N LYS A 87 7.74 12.93 8.19
CA LYS A 87 7.60 13.68 6.93
C LYS A 87 6.68 12.95 5.95
N SER A 88 6.84 11.62 5.86
CA SER A 88 5.98 10.75 5.05
C SER A 88 4.53 10.84 5.49
N LEU A 89 4.26 10.81 6.81
CA LEU A 89 2.92 10.94 7.36
C LEU A 89 2.26 12.25 6.90
N ILE A 90 2.93 13.39 7.12
CA ILE A 90 2.38 14.70 6.73
C ILE A 90 2.15 14.79 5.22
N PHE A 91 3.05 14.23 4.41
CA PHE A 91 2.88 14.20 2.96
C PHE A 91 1.67 13.35 2.55
N ALA A 92 1.56 12.13 3.05
CA ALA A 92 0.42 11.24 2.79
C ALA A 92 -0.91 11.88 3.22
N SER A 93 -0.95 12.51 4.39
CA SER A 93 -2.16 13.21 4.87
C SER A 93 -2.60 14.33 3.92
N LYS A 94 -1.66 15.11 3.37
CA LYS A 94 -1.97 16.15 2.38
C LYS A 94 -2.51 15.57 1.09
N VAL A 95 -1.91 14.48 0.60
CA VAL A 95 -2.38 13.81 -0.62
C VAL A 95 -3.80 13.27 -0.42
N ILE A 96 -4.05 12.53 0.66
CA ILE A 96 -5.38 11.97 0.95
C ILE A 96 -6.43 13.08 1.12
N ALA A 97 -6.10 14.16 1.84
CA ALA A 97 -7.01 15.29 2.01
C ALA A 97 -7.29 16.03 0.70
N GLY A 98 -6.26 16.23 -0.14
CA GLY A 98 -6.40 16.82 -1.47
C GLY A 98 -7.28 15.97 -2.38
N THR A 99 -7.04 14.66 -2.45
CA THR A 99 -7.88 13.73 -3.21
C THR A 99 -9.33 13.75 -2.72
N GLY A 100 -9.55 13.78 -1.40
CA GLY A 100 -10.89 13.91 -0.85
C GLY A 100 -11.58 15.21 -1.26
N LEU A 101 -10.85 16.33 -1.22
CA LEU A 101 -11.37 17.63 -1.66
C LEU A 101 -11.73 17.62 -3.15
N ASP A 102 -10.88 17.07 -4.01
CA ASP A 102 -11.14 16.95 -5.45
C ASP A 102 -12.41 16.13 -5.70
N LEU A 103 -12.57 14.98 -5.04
CA LEU A 103 -13.77 14.15 -5.15
C LEU A 103 -15.04 14.83 -4.61
N MET A 104 -14.92 15.70 -3.61
CA MET A 104 -16.05 16.44 -3.04
C MET A 104 -16.45 17.66 -3.88
N THR A 105 -15.52 18.22 -4.65
CA THR A 105 -15.74 19.49 -5.38
C THR A 105 -15.87 19.31 -6.89
N ASP A 106 -15.42 18.18 -7.44
CA ASP A 106 -15.58 17.79 -8.83
C ASP A 106 -16.51 16.58 -8.97
N ALA A 107 -17.78 16.87 -9.27
CA ALA A 107 -18.79 15.84 -9.48
C ALA A 107 -18.51 14.96 -10.71
N SER A 108 -17.78 15.47 -11.71
CA SER A 108 -17.42 14.70 -12.92
C SER A 108 -16.34 13.68 -12.60
N LEU A 109 -15.34 14.06 -11.80
CA LEU A 109 -14.31 13.16 -11.30
C LEU A 109 -14.90 12.08 -10.41
N LEU A 110 -15.78 12.44 -9.47
CA LEU A 110 -16.46 11.47 -8.60
C LEU A 110 -17.27 10.45 -9.42
N LYS A 111 -17.95 10.90 -10.48
CA LYS A 111 -18.66 10.01 -11.40
C LYS A 111 -17.69 9.07 -12.11
N ALA A 112 -16.61 9.59 -12.68
CA ALA A 112 -15.63 8.78 -13.40
C ALA A 112 -15.02 7.68 -12.53
N VAL A 113 -14.69 7.98 -11.27
CA VAL A 113 -14.18 6.99 -10.30
C VAL A 113 -15.21 5.91 -9.98
N ARG A 114 -16.50 6.26 -9.89
CA ARG A 114 -17.57 5.28 -9.68
C ARG A 114 -17.79 4.38 -10.90
N ASP A 115 -17.82 4.99 -12.09
CA ASP A 115 -18.00 4.26 -13.34
C ASP A 115 -16.87 3.24 -13.56
N GLU A 116 -15.62 3.64 -13.31
CA GLU A 116 -14.44 2.77 -13.42
C GLU A 116 -14.47 1.61 -12.43
N TRP A 117 -14.89 1.86 -11.19
CA TRP A 117 -15.07 0.83 -10.17
C TRP A 117 -16.17 -0.17 -10.54
N GLU A 118 -17.32 0.29 -11.04
CA GLU A 118 -18.40 -0.57 -11.53
C GLU A 118 -17.95 -1.45 -12.70
N GLU A 119 -17.20 -0.86 -13.64
CA GLU A 119 -16.58 -1.59 -14.75
C GLU A 119 -15.64 -2.69 -14.25
N ARG A 120 -14.76 -2.37 -13.28
CA ARG A 120 -13.84 -3.36 -12.68
C ARG A 120 -14.56 -4.47 -11.95
N LEU A 121 -15.68 -4.19 -11.28
CA LEU A 121 -16.47 -5.23 -10.63
C LEU A 121 -17.12 -6.15 -11.66
N ALA A 122 -17.43 -5.64 -12.86
CA ALA A 122 -18.05 -6.41 -13.95
C ALA A 122 -19.30 -7.19 -13.47
N GLY A 123 -20.11 -6.56 -12.62
CA GLY A 123 -21.31 -7.15 -12.02
C GLY A 123 -21.07 -8.21 -10.95
N ARG A 124 -19.81 -8.49 -10.55
CA ARG A 124 -19.50 -9.42 -9.46
C ARG A 124 -19.88 -8.82 -8.11
N THR A 125 -20.49 -9.63 -7.26
CA THR A 125 -20.80 -9.26 -5.87
C THR A 125 -19.76 -9.84 -4.92
N TYR A 126 -19.33 -9.04 -3.96
CA TYR A 126 -18.44 -9.50 -2.90
C TYR A 126 -19.02 -10.69 -2.14
N LYS A 127 -18.19 -11.67 -1.83
CA LYS A 127 -18.50 -12.74 -0.88
C LYS A 127 -17.32 -12.88 0.06
N PRO A 128 -17.49 -12.59 1.37
CA PRO A 128 -16.42 -12.77 2.34
C PRO A 128 -15.85 -14.20 2.28
N PRO A 129 -14.51 -14.35 2.20
CA PRO A 129 -13.90 -15.67 2.21
C PRO A 129 -13.97 -16.32 3.60
N ILE A 130 -14.16 -15.51 4.63
CA ILE A 130 -14.31 -15.93 6.02
C ILE A 130 -15.80 -16.15 6.32
N PRO A 131 -16.22 -17.36 6.76
CA PRO A 131 -17.60 -17.61 7.20
C PRO A 131 -18.00 -16.68 8.35
N ALA A 132 -19.27 -16.24 8.37
CA ALA A 132 -19.78 -15.32 9.38
C ALA A 132 -19.74 -15.88 10.81
N ASP A 133 -19.73 -17.20 10.95
CA ASP A 133 -19.70 -17.94 12.20
C ASP A 133 -18.28 -18.39 12.62
N LEU A 134 -17.24 -18.07 11.83
CA LEU A 134 -15.88 -18.43 12.19
C LEU A 134 -15.39 -17.58 13.36
N ALA A 135 -15.25 -18.20 14.53
CA ALA A 135 -14.62 -17.58 15.69
C ALA A 135 -13.08 -17.61 15.57
N PRO A 136 -12.38 -16.58 16.10
CA PRO A 136 -10.92 -16.64 16.18
C PRO A 136 -10.51 -17.83 17.06
N PRO A 137 -9.44 -18.54 16.68
CA PRO A 137 -9.01 -19.74 17.39
C PRO A 137 -8.18 -19.36 18.62
N LEU A 138 -8.86 -18.92 19.68
CA LEU A 138 -8.26 -18.38 20.92
C LEU A 138 -7.58 -19.45 21.81
N ASP A 139 -7.64 -20.71 21.42
CA ASP A 139 -7.11 -21.88 22.13
C ASP A 139 -5.86 -22.48 21.47
N GLN A 140 -5.31 -21.84 20.44
CA GLN A 140 -4.13 -22.33 19.71
C GLN A 140 -2.83 -22.29 20.51
N LEU A 141 -2.73 -21.38 21.47
CA LEU A 141 -1.54 -21.24 22.32
C LEU A 141 -1.81 -21.91 23.67
N LYS A 142 -0.80 -22.63 24.17
CA LYS A 142 -0.84 -23.14 25.55
C LYS A 142 -0.95 -21.96 26.50
N LYS A 143 -1.92 -22.04 27.42
CA LYS A 143 -1.98 -21.13 28.56
C LYS A 143 -0.90 -21.57 29.54
N ASP A 144 0.10 -20.71 29.74
CA ASP A 144 1.08 -20.85 30.83
C ASP A 144 0.42 -20.56 32.18
#